data_AF-A0A534NEF2-F1
#
_entry.id   AF-A0A534NEF2-F1
#
_cell.length_a   1.000
_cell.length_b   1.000
_cell.length_c   1.000
_cell.angle_alpha   90.00
_cell.angle_beta   90.00
_cell.angle_gamma   90.00
#
_symmetry.space_group_name_H-M   'P 1'
#
loop_
_entity.id
_entity.type
_entity.pdbx_description
1 polymer ?
#
loop_
_entity_poly.entity_id
_entity_poly.type
_entity_poly.pdbx_seq_one_letter_code
_entity_poly.pdbx_strand_id
1 'polypeptide(L)'
;ARNASEEEVAELAEILRRQEEKMRRGEPAIEEDSQFHYALAVAAGNSVLHRVLDVLMDLLRESRARSLQVPGRLERSYAGHRRILRAIKRRDPAAAEKAVKQHLSEIEAILMRQI
;
A
#
# COMPACT_ATOMS: atom_id res chain seq x y z
N ALA A 1 9.15 3.69 -9.26
CA ALA A 1 9.42 5.09 -9.66
C ALA A 1 10.28 5.20 -10.92
N ARG A 2 11.46 4.58 -10.97
CA ARG A 2 12.29 4.53 -12.20
C ARG A 2 11.65 3.69 -13.32
N ASN A 3 11.00 2.59 -12.94
CA ASN A 3 10.56 1.55 -13.88
C ASN A 3 9.06 1.56 -14.20
N ALA A 4 8.26 2.35 -13.47
CA ALA A 4 6.80 2.24 -13.56
C ALA A 4 6.28 2.73 -14.92
N SER A 5 5.48 1.97 -15.65
CA SER A 5 4.82 2.48 -16.86
C SER A 5 3.70 3.48 -16.51
N GLU A 6 3.22 4.24 -17.48
CA GLU A 6 2.05 5.11 -17.26
C GLU A 6 0.79 4.28 -16.93
N GLU A 7 0.68 3.07 -17.50
CA GLU A 7 -0.41 2.13 -17.23
C GLU A 7 -0.37 1.63 -15.78
N GLU A 8 0.80 1.25 -15.27
CA GLU A 8 1.00 0.83 -13.87
C GLU A 8 0.71 1.98 -12.89
N VAL A 9 1.06 3.21 -13.28
CA VAL A 9 0.73 4.42 -12.48
C VAL A 9 -0.78 4.67 -12.47
N ALA A 10 -1.47 4.44 -13.59
CA ALA A 10 -2.92 4.55 -13.68
C ALA A 10 -3.62 3.47 -12.84
N GLU A 11 -3.12 2.23 -12.87
CA GLU A 11 -3.63 1.12 -12.06
C GLU A 11 -3.52 1.44 -10.55
N LEU A 12 -2.35 1.87 -10.09
CA LEU A 12 -2.14 2.30 -8.70
C LEU A 12 -3.11 3.42 -8.28
N ALA A 13 -3.41 4.35 -9.19
CA ALA A 13 -4.34 5.44 -8.94
C ALA A 13 -5.78 4.94 -8.82
N GLU A 14 -6.20 4.01 -9.67
CA GLU A 14 -7.54 3.43 -9.65
C GLU A 14 -7.78 2.61 -8.39
N ILE A 15 -6.80 1.80 -7.97
CA ILE A 15 -6.88 1.05 -6.70
C ILE A 15 -7.09 2.02 -5.53
N LEU A 16 -6.34 3.13 -5.48
CA LEU A 16 -6.49 4.12 -4.41
C LEU A 16 -7.84 4.84 -4.44
N ARG A 17 -8.40 5.08 -5.62
CA ARG A 17 -9.75 5.64 -5.77
C ARG A 17 -10.79 4.72 -5.16
N ARG A 18 -10.73 3.41 -5.45
CA ARG A 18 -11.60 2.40 -4.84
C ARG A 18 -11.42 2.30 -3.32
N GLN A 19 -10.17 2.37 -2.85
CA GLN A 19 -9.85 2.36 -1.42
C GLN A 19 -10.51 3.56 -0.70
N GLU A 20 -10.42 4.75 -1.28
CA GLU A 20 -11.04 5.97 -0.75
C GLU A 20 -12.56 5.86 -0.68
N GLU A 21 -13.20 5.34 -1.74
CA GLU A 21 -14.65 5.16 -1.76
C GLU A 21 -15.12 4.23 -0.66
N LYS A 22 -14.46 3.08 -0.48
CA LYS A 22 -14.78 2.14 0.61
C LYS A 22 -14.57 2.77 1.98
N MET A 23 -13.45 3.47 2.18
CA MET A 23 -13.16 4.19 3.42
C MET A 23 -14.26 5.21 3.74
N ARG A 24 -14.74 5.97 2.75
CA ARG A 24 -15.84 6.94 2.91
C ARG A 24 -17.18 6.29 3.23
N ARG A 25 -17.41 5.05 2.80
CA ARG A 25 -18.60 4.25 3.12
C ARG A 25 -18.48 3.48 4.45
N GLY A 26 -17.33 3.56 5.14
CA GLY A 26 -17.06 2.77 6.34
C GLY A 26 -16.88 1.27 6.06
N GLU A 27 -16.59 0.91 4.81
CA GLU A 27 -16.35 -0.46 4.39
C GLU A 27 -14.87 -0.85 4.55
N PRO A 28 -14.57 -2.12 4.89
CA PRO A 28 -13.21 -2.60 4.89
C PRO A 28 -12.62 -2.60 3.47
N ALA A 29 -11.37 -2.13 3.34
CA ALA A 29 -10.66 -2.05 2.06
C ALA A 29 -9.42 -2.98 2.02
N ILE A 30 -9.59 -4.21 2.50
CA ILE A 30 -8.51 -5.22 2.61
C ILE A 30 -8.01 -5.65 1.22
N GLU A 31 -8.95 -5.77 0.29
CA GLU A 31 -8.64 -6.15 -1.08
C GLU A 31 -7.84 -5.04 -1.76
N GLU A 32 -8.26 -3.79 -1.64
CA GLU A 32 -7.57 -2.63 -2.21
C GLU A 32 -6.19 -2.40 -1.60
N ASP A 33 -6.04 -2.62 -0.29
CA ASP A 33 -4.74 -2.60 0.39
C ASP A 33 -3.78 -3.62 -0.24
N SER A 34 -4.26 -4.85 -0.46
CA SER A 34 -3.47 -5.94 -1.03
C SER A 34 -3.13 -5.70 -2.51
N GLN A 35 -4.12 -5.28 -3.31
CA GLN A 35 -3.94 -4.93 -4.71
C GLN A 35 -2.92 -3.80 -4.89
N PHE A 36 -2.95 -2.78 -4.03
CA PHE A 36 -2.01 -1.67 -4.11
C PHE A 36 -0.56 -2.14 -3.95
N HIS A 37 -0.31 -3.02 -2.98
CA HIS A 37 1.03 -3.55 -2.72
C HIS A 37 1.51 -4.46 -3.87
N TYR A 38 0.62 -5.26 -4.45
CA TYR A 38 0.92 -6.10 -5.60
C TYR A 38 1.30 -5.25 -6.83
N ALA A 39 0.45 -4.29 -7.20
CA ALA A 39 0.70 -3.37 -8.30
C ALA A 39 1.99 -2.55 -8.08
N LEU A 40 2.27 -2.15 -6.83
CA LEU A 40 3.50 -1.44 -6.48
C LEU A 40 4.75 -2.31 -6.72
N ALA A 41 4.68 -3.61 -6.39
CA ALA A 41 5.76 -4.55 -6.61
C ALA A 41 6.03 -4.77 -8.10
N VAL A 42 4.97 -4.87 -8.90
CA VAL A 42 5.04 -4.95 -10.37
C VAL A 42 5.72 -3.68 -10.92
N ALA A 43 5.23 -2.50 -10.53
CA ALA A 43 5.76 -1.21 -10.95
C ALA A 43 7.20 -0.92 -10.49
N ALA A 44 7.71 -1.67 -9.51
CA ALA A 44 9.10 -1.60 -9.10
C ALA A 44 10.05 -2.37 -10.05
N GLY A 45 9.52 -3.30 -10.86
CA GLY A 45 10.31 -4.13 -11.77
C GLY A 45 11.23 -5.11 -11.05
N ASN A 46 10.94 -5.45 -9.79
CA ASN A 46 11.75 -6.36 -8.98
C ASN A 46 10.98 -7.66 -8.73
N SER A 47 11.21 -8.65 -9.59
CA SER A 47 10.54 -9.96 -9.56
C SER A 47 10.83 -10.78 -8.29
N VAL A 48 11.94 -10.53 -7.61
CA VAL A 48 12.27 -11.15 -6.32
C VAL A 48 11.42 -10.51 -5.21
N LEU A 49 11.34 -9.18 -5.17
CA LEU A 49 10.49 -8.46 -4.24
C LEU A 49 9.02 -8.82 -4.42
N HIS A 50 8.59 -9.03 -5.67
CA HIS A 50 7.24 -9.51 -6.00
C HIS A 50 6.93 -10.86 -5.36
N ARG A 51 7.77 -11.88 -5.56
CA ARG A 51 7.57 -13.22 -4.97
C ARG A 51 7.60 -13.21 -3.45
N VAL A 52 8.45 -12.38 -2.84
CA VAL A 52 8.51 -12.23 -1.39
C VAL A 52 7.24 -11.55 -0.88
N LEU A 53 6.78 -10.49 -1.55
CA LEU A 53 5.54 -9.83 -1.20
C LEU A 53 4.35 -10.77 -1.34
N ASP A 54 4.21 -11.54 -2.41
CA ASP A 54 3.09 -12.50 -2.56
C ASP A 54 3.02 -13.47 -1.38
N VAL A 55 4.16 -14.10 -1.01
CA VAL A 55 4.22 -15.03 0.12
C VAL A 55 3.87 -14.35 1.45
N LEU A 56 4.39 -13.13 1.69
CA LEU A 56 4.05 -12.36 2.88
C LEU A 56 2.59 -11.91 2.86
N MET A 57 2.05 -11.59 1.69
CA MET A 57 0.70 -11.12 1.56
C MET A 57 -0.29 -12.25 1.84
N ASP A 58 -0.02 -13.46 1.37
CA ASP A 58 -0.84 -14.62 1.70
C ASP A 58 -0.70 -15.03 3.16
N LEU A 59 0.54 -15.15 3.67
CA LEU A 59 0.80 -15.58 5.04
C LEU A 59 0.17 -14.64 6.08
N LEU A 60 0.15 -13.34 5.80
CA LEU A 60 -0.36 -12.33 6.71
C LEU A 60 -1.83 -11.95 6.42
N ARG A 61 -2.53 -12.61 5.49
CA ARG A 61 -3.87 -12.19 5.05
C ARG A 61 -4.86 -12.04 6.22
N GLU A 62 -4.94 -13.04 7.09
CA GLU A 62 -5.86 -13.03 8.24
C GLU A 62 -5.43 -12.02 9.32
N SER A 63 -4.12 -11.86 9.54
CA SER A 63 -3.57 -10.82 10.42
C SER A 63 -3.85 -9.42 9.88
N ARG A 64 -3.70 -9.20 8.56
CA ARG A 64 -4.03 -7.94 7.89
C ARG A 64 -5.51 -7.63 7.92
N ALA A 65 -6.37 -8.63 7.74
CA ALA A 65 -7.82 -8.46 7.82
C ALA A 65 -8.24 -7.98 9.21
N ARG A 66 -7.66 -8.55 10.27
CA ARG A 66 -7.87 -8.09 11.65
C ARG A 66 -7.24 -6.72 11.89
N SER A 67 -6.02 -6.50 11.40
CA SER A 67 -5.31 -5.24 11.61
C SER A 67 -5.93 -4.05 10.88
N LEU A 68 -6.55 -4.26 9.72
CA LEU A 68 -7.28 -3.20 9.00
C LEU A 68 -8.55 -2.76 9.71
N GLN A 69 -9.09 -3.59 10.62
CA GLN A 69 -10.23 -3.21 11.46
C GLN A 69 -9.81 -2.39 12.68
N VAL A 70 -8.50 -2.24 12.93
CA VAL A 70 -7.98 -1.35 13.98
C VAL A 70 -8.37 0.09 13.66
N PRO A 71 -9.02 0.81 14.59
CA PRO A 71 -9.38 2.20 14.39
C PRO A 71 -8.18 3.05 13.93
N GLY A 72 -8.34 3.79 12.84
CA GLY A 72 -7.30 4.64 12.27
C GLY A 72 -6.28 3.93 11.38
N ARG A 73 -6.25 2.59 11.31
CA ARG A 73 -5.26 1.85 10.49
C ARG A 73 -5.53 2.02 9.00
N LEU A 74 -6.79 1.96 8.58
CA LEU A 74 -7.17 2.13 7.17
C LEU A 74 -6.79 3.52 6.64
N GLU A 75 -7.06 4.57 7.41
CA GLU A 75 -6.76 5.96 7.07
C GLU A 75 -5.24 6.19 6.96
N ARG A 76 -4.46 5.57 7.85
CA ARG A 76 -2.99 5.60 7.78
C ARG A 76 -2.46 4.87 6.56
N SER A 77 -3.03 3.71 6.23
CA SER A 77 -2.67 2.96 5.02
C SER A 77 -2.90 3.79 3.77
N TYR A 78 -4.12 4.33 3.63
CA TYR A 78 -4.50 5.20 2.52
C TYR A 78 -3.59 6.44 2.41
N ALA A 79 -3.29 7.10 3.53
CA ALA A 79 -2.37 8.25 3.53
C ALA A 79 -0.95 7.86 3.07
N GLY A 80 -0.44 6.71 3.50
CA GLY A 80 0.84 6.15 3.05
C GLY A 80 0.88 5.87 1.56
N HIS A 81 -0.12 5.13 1.06
CA HIS A 81 -0.26 4.80 -0.35
C HIS A 81 -0.30 6.04 -1.25
N ARG A 82 -1.04 7.07 -0.84
CA ARG A 82 -1.07 8.35 -1.57
C ARG A 82 0.29 9.03 -1.67
N ARG A 83 1.10 8.99 -0.60
CA ARG A 83 2.46 9.55 -0.63
C ARG A 83 3.35 8.77 -1.59
N ILE A 84 3.24 7.44 -1.57
CA ILE A 84 3.98 6.54 -2.48
C ILE A 84 3.61 6.83 -3.93
N LEU A 85 2.31 6.79 -4.27
CA LEU A 85 1.84 7.07 -5.63
C LEU A 85 2.29 8.46 -6.10
N ARG A 86 2.22 9.48 -5.24
CA ARG A 86 2.66 10.83 -5.60
C ARG A 86 4.16 10.87 -5.92
N ALA A 87 4.99 10.15 -5.18
CA ALA A 87 6.43 10.06 -5.48
C ALA A 87 6.70 9.31 -6.78
N ILE A 88 5.95 8.24 -7.05
CA ILE A 88 6.05 7.49 -8.31
C ILE A 88 5.65 8.37 -9.50
N LYS A 89 4.53 9.10 -9.42
CA LYS A 89 4.06 10.04 -10.44
C LYS A 89 5.09 11.13 -10.76
N ARG A 90 5.84 11.59 -9.77
CA ARG A 90 6.94 12.56 -9.96
C ARG A 90 8.23 11.93 -10.46
N ARG A 91 8.26 10.62 -10.72
CA ARG A 91 9.46 9.88 -11.11
C ARG A 91 10.62 10.04 -10.12
N ASP A 92 10.29 10.17 -8.84
CA ASP A 92 11.26 10.44 -7.76
C ASP A 92 11.51 9.16 -6.93
N PRO A 93 12.57 8.39 -7.22
CA PRO A 93 12.85 7.15 -6.52
C PRO A 93 13.22 7.34 -5.05
N ALA A 94 13.92 8.44 -4.71
CA ALA A 94 14.32 8.71 -3.33
C ALA A 94 13.09 9.06 -2.47
N ALA A 95 12.18 9.87 -3.00
CA ALA A 95 10.92 10.15 -2.32
C ALA A 95 10.03 8.90 -2.24
N ALA A 96 10.04 8.02 -3.24
CA ALA A 96 9.26 6.79 -3.21
C ALA A 96 9.76 5.84 -2.11
N GLU A 97 11.08 5.64 -2.02
CA GLU A 97 11.69 4.84 -0.96
C GLU A 97 11.38 5.41 0.43
N LYS A 98 11.55 6.73 0.61
CA LYS A 98 11.22 7.41 1.87
C LYS A 98 9.73 7.23 2.24
N ALA A 99 8.83 7.33 1.26
CA ALA A 99 7.40 7.18 1.48
C ALA A 99 7.03 5.74 1.90
N VAL A 100 7.65 4.71 1.29
CA VAL A 100 7.45 3.30 1.68
C VAL A 100 7.95 3.06 3.10
N LYS A 101 9.17 3.49 3.44
CA LYS A 101 9.71 3.34 4.80
C LYS A 101 8.82 4.01 5.83
N GLN A 102 8.39 5.24 5.57
CA GLN A 102 7.47 5.95 6.45
C GLN A 102 6.14 5.22 6.62
N HIS A 103 5.57 4.69 5.53
CA HIS A 103 4.33 3.90 5.61
C HIS A 103 4.50 2.68 6.51
N LEU A 104 5.57 1.90 6.34
CA LEU A 104 5.82 0.72 7.17
C LEU A 104 5.98 1.07 8.66
N SER A 105 6.73 2.12 8.99
CA SER A 105 6.89 2.59 10.38
C SER A 105 5.58 3.10 10.99
N GLU A 106 4.73 3.78 10.22
CA GLU A 106 3.41 4.24 10.69
C GLU A 106 2.47 3.06 10.99
N ILE A 107 2.51 2.01 10.16
CA ILE A 107 1.74 0.79 10.40
C ILE A 107 2.30 0.04 11.61
N GLU A 108 3.61 -0.16 11.72
CA GLU A 108 4.23 -0.78 12.89
C GLU A 108 3.82 -0.08 14.20
N ALA A 109 3.90 1.25 14.23
CA ALA A 109 3.55 2.03 15.40
C ALA A 109 2.07 1.95 15.81
N ILE A 110 1.16 1.63 14.88
CA ILE A 110 -0.26 1.46 15.21
C ILE A 110 -0.54 0.05 15.75
N LEU A 111 0.15 -0.95 15.23
CA LEU A 111 0.01 -2.34 15.68
C LEU A 111 0.61 -2.54 17.08
N MET A 112 1.77 -1.94 17.34
CA MET A 112 2.47 -2.04 18.62
C MET A 112 1.76 -1.32 19.77
N ARG A 113 0.87 -0.35 19.48
CA ARG A 113 0.07 0.34 20.52
C ARG A 113 -1.10 -0.50 21.06
N GLN A 114 -1.33 -1.69 20.49
CA GLN A 114 -2.44 -2.56 20.87
C GLN A 114 -2.00 -3.85 21.58
N ILE A 115 -0.70 -3.99 21.85
CA ILE A 115 -0.11 -5.01 22.72
C ILE A 115 0.18 -4.35 24.07
#